data_AF-A0A5N9GIS0-F1
#
_entry.id   AF-A0A5N9GIS0-F1
#
_cell.length_a   1.000
_cell.length_b   1.000
_cell.length_c   1.000
_cell.angle_alpha   90.00
_cell.angle_beta   90.00
_cell.angle_gamma   90.00
#
_symmetry.space_group_name_H-M   'P 1'
#
loop_
_entity.id
_entity.type
_entity.pdbx_description
1 polymer ?
#
loop_
_entity_poly.entity_id
_entity_poly.type
_entity_poly.pdbx_seq_one_letter_code
_entity_poly.pdbx_strand_id
1 'polypeptide(L)'
;MTIENAGAILALVDEHGSFLGYLRLLDYLDYSSRISLLTRKFAGLGRTSAFVSRYCVNEETSAGQDRRTTSQFISPRVTIL
;
A
#
# COMPACT_ATOMS: atom_id res chain seq x y z
N MET A 1 -1.37 15.99 8.50
CA MET A 1 -1.30 14.55 8.21
C MET A 1 -1.94 14.17 6.88
N THR A 2 -3.27 14.22 6.71
CA THR A 2 -3.91 13.75 5.46
C THR A 2 -3.60 14.64 4.24
N ILE A 3 -3.58 15.97 4.41
CA ILE A 3 -3.24 16.91 3.31
C ILE A 3 -1.76 16.78 2.91
N GLU A 4 -0.85 16.66 3.88
CA GLU A 4 0.59 16.49 3.62
C GLU A 4 0.86 15.16 2.89
N ASN A 5 0.23 14.07 3.33
CA ASN A 5 0.35 12.78 2.66
C ASN A 5 -0.26 12.80 1.25
N ALA A 6 -1.39 13.48 1.06
CA ALA A 6 -1.99 13.66 -0.26
C ALA A 6 -1.05 14.45 -1.20
N GLY A 7 -0.43 15.52 -0.70
CA GLY A 7 0.59 16.26 -1.44
C GLY A 7 1.80 15.39 -1.82
N ALA A 8 2.28 14.57 -0.89
CA ALA A 8 3.36 13.63 -1.15
C ALA A 8 2.98 12.56 -2.20
N ILE A 9 1.75 12.05 -2.17
CA ILE A 9 1.24 11.11 -3.19
C ILE A 9 1.16 11.80 -4.56
N LEU A 10 0.63 13.03 -4.63
CA LEU A 10 0.54 13.79 -5.89
C LEU A 10 1.92 14.02 -6.50
N ALA A 11 2.91 14.40 -5.70
CA ALA A 11 4.28 14.58 -6.18
C ALA A 11 4.87 13.26 -6.73
N LEU A 12 4.63 12.12 -6.06
CA LEU A 12 5.07 10.81 -6.54
C LEU A 12 4.35 10.37 -7.83
N VAL A 13 3.07 10.73 -7.98
CA VAL A 13 2.30 10.44 -9.19
C VAL A 13 2.83 11.27 -10.36
N ASP A 14 3.16 12.54 -10.14
CA ASP A 14 3.77 13.41 -11.14
C ASP A 14 5.13 12.87 -11.60
N GLU A 15 5.97 12.42 -10.65
CA GLU A 15 7.32 11.91 -10.93
C GLU A 15 7.34 10.50 -11.57
N HIS A 16 6.46 9.60 -11.12
CA HIS A 16 6.51 8.17 -11.48
C HIS A 16 5.30 7.69 -12.29
N GLY A 17 4.43 8.61 -12.72
CA GLY A 17 3.19 8.34 -13.46
C GLY A 17 2.06 7.72 -12.61
N SER A 18 2.39 7.04 -11.51
CA SER A 18 1.42 6.52 -10.56
C SER A 18 2.08 6.19 -9.21
N PHE A 19 1.28 6.14 -8.15
CA PHE A 19 1.76 5.68 -6.84
C PHE A 19 2.17 4.20 -6.86
N LEU A 20 1.50 3.35 -7.65
CA LEU A 20 1.93 1.96 -7.89
C LEU A 20 3.29 1.90 -8.59
N GLY A 21 3.52 2.76 -9.58
CA GLY A 21 4.81 2.87 -10.27
C GLY A 21 5.94 3.18 -9.29
N TYR A 22 5.73 4.12 -8.38
CA TYR A 22 6.64 4.38 -7.28
C TYR A 22 6.88 3.16 -6.39
N LEU A 23 5.84 2.44 -5.97
CA LEU A 23 6.00 1.26 -5.11
C LEU A 23 6.76 0.13 -5.81
N ARG A 24 6.59 -0.06 -7.11
CA ARG A 24 7.33 -1.05 -7.93
C ARG A 24 8.83 -0.74 -7.98
N LEU A 25 9.20 0.54 -8.02
CA LEU A 25 10.61 0.94 -7.92
C LEU A 25 11.25 0.50 -6.61
N LEU A 26 10.46 0.23 -5.56
CA LEU A 26 10.98 -0.22 -4.28
C LEU A 26 11.13 -1.75 -4.18
N ASP A 27 10.73 -2.53 -5.19
CA ASP A 27 10.70 -4.00 -5.08
C ASP A 27 12.10 -4.63 -4.94
N TYR A 28 13.18 -3.93 -5.30
CA TYR A 28 14.55 -4.37 -5.03
C TYR A 28 14.94 -4.31 -3.55
N LEU A 29 14.20 -3.54 -2.74
CA LEU A 29 14.47 -3.39 -1.31
C LEU A 29 13.83 -4.52 -0.51
N ASP A 30 14.49 -4.91 0.57
CA ASP A 30 13.88 -5.80 1.56
C ASP A 30 12.67 -5.12 2.24
N TYR A 31 11.85 -5.93 2.91
CA TYR A 31 10.63 -5.45 3.57
C TYR A 31 10.91 -4.36 4.62
N SER A 32 11.94 -4.53 5.45
CA SER A 32 12.28 -3.58 6.52
C SER A 32 12.69 -2.24 5.93
N SER A 33 13.54 -2.26 4.91
CA SER A 33 14.00 -1.07 4.18
C SER A 33 12.84 -0.30 3.54
N ARG A 34 11.87 -1.01 2.94
CA ARG A 34 10.66 -0.40 2.36
C ARG A 34 9.78 0.27 3.40
N ILE A 35 9.52 -0.42 4.51
CA ILE A 35 8.70 0.12 5.60
C ILE A 35 9.37 1.36 6.18
N SER A 36 10.69 1.33 6.42
CA SER A 36 11.44 2.50 6.89
C SER A 36 11.30 3.70 5.94
N LEU A 37 11.43 3.46 4.63
CA LEU A 37 11.33 4.50 3.62
C LEU A 37 9.90 5.10 3.55
N LEU A 38 8.87 4.26 3.57
CA LEU A 38 7.47 4.70 3.52
C LEU A 38 7.05 5.44 4.80
N THR A 39 7.41 4.92 5.98
CA THR A 39 7.08 5.56 7.27
C THR A 39 7.80 6.90 7.46
N ARG A 40 8.97 7.10 6.83
CA ARG A 40 9.68 8.38 6.82
C ARG A 40 9.05 9.38 5.84
N LYS A 41 8.54 8.90 4.69
CA LYS A 41 7.97 9.77 3.64
C LYS A 41 6.54 10.20 3.95
N PHE A 42 5.76 9.39 4.67
CA PHE A 42 4.36 9.66 4.98
C PHE A 42 4.13 9.85 6.48
N ALA A 43 3.57 10.99 6.85
CA ALA A 43 3.25 11.32 8.23
C ALA A 43 2.18 10.35 8.77
N GLY A 44 2.41 9.81 9.98
CA GLY A 44 1.49 8.89 10.65
C GLY A 44 1.32 7.53 9.97
N LEU A 45 2.14 7.21 8.96
CA LEU A 45 2.17 5.88 8.37
C LEU A 45 2.97 4.96 9.28
N GLY A 46 2.27 4.14 10.08
CA GLY A 46 2.87 3.06 10.85
C GLY A 46 3.22 1.85 9.98
N ARG A 47 3.92 0.87 10.57
CA ARG A 47 4.32 -0.38 9.87
C ARG A 47 3.13 -1.13 9.29
N THR A 48 2.02 -1.21 10.05
CA THR A 48 0.79 -1.88 9.63
C THR A 48 0.12 -1.18 8.44
N SER A 49 0.00 0.14 8.47
CA SER A 49 -0.60 0.90 7.35
C SER A 49 0.27 0.85 6.09
N ALA A 50 1.60 0.81 6.23
CA ALA A 50 2.51 0.64 5.11
C ALA A 50 2.40 -0.76 4.48
N PHE A 51 2.24 -1.81 5.29
CA PHE A 51 1.97 -3.17 4.81
C PHE A 51 0.64 -3.27 4.06
N VAL A 52 -0.44 -2.74 4.64
CA VAL A 52 -1.79 -2.77 4.02
C VAL A 52 -1.81 -2.00 2.71
N SER A 53 -1.18 -0.81 2.66
CA SER A 53 -1.10 -0.01 1.43
C SER A 53 -0.44 -0.78 0.27
N ARG A 54 0.69 -1.45 0.54
CA ARG A 54 1.36 -2.28 -0.48
C ARG A 54 0.47 -3.44 -0.93
N TYR A 55 -0.21 -4.11 0.00
CA TYR A 55 -1.08 -5.23 -0.32
C TYR A 55 -2.29 -4.81 -1.17
N CYS A 56 -2.89 -3.66 -0.86
CA CYS A 56 -4.01 -3.10 -1.63
C CYS A 56 -3.61 -2.63 -3.03
N VAL A 57 -2.35 -2.25 -3.24
CA VAL A 57 -1.86 -1.73 -4.53
C VAL A 57 -1.32 -2.84 -5.44
N ASN A 58 -1.04 -4.04 -4.92
CA ASN A 58 -0.58 -5.21 -5.69
C ASN A 58 -1.74 -6.01 -6.35
N GLU A 59 -2.80 -5.35 -6.81
CA GLU A 59 -3.92 -6.03 -7.45
C GLU A 59 -3.61 -6.36 -8.92
N GLU A 60 -3.15 -7.59 -9.15
CA GLU A 60 -3.74 -8.40 -10.21
C GLU A 60 -4.82 -9.24 -9.53
N THR A 61 -6.08 -8.84 -9.67
CA THR A 61 -7.22 -9.70 -9.34
C THR A 61 -7.24 -10.83 -10.35
N SER A 62 -6.39 -11.85 -10.15
CA SER A 62 -6.58 -13.14 -10.80
C SER A 62 -7.90 -13.68 -10.29
N ALA A 63 -8.93 -13.56 -11.13
CA ALA A 63 -10.25 -14.09 -10.88
C ALA A 63 -10.16 -15.56 -10.42
N GLY A 64 -10.71 -15.83 -9.24
CA GLY A 64 -11.25 -17.14 -8.85
C GLY A 64 -10.34 -18.36 -8.99
N GLN A 65 -9.53 -18.64 -7.97
CA GLN A 65 -9.38 -20.03 -7.52
C GLN A 65 -9.83 -20.11 -6.07
N ASP A 66 -11.13 -20.35 -5.93
CA ASP A 66 -11.74 -20.95 -4.75
C ASP A 66 -10.91 -22.17 -4.35
N ARG A 67 -10.16 -22.05 -3.26
CA ARG A 67 -9.75 -23.19 -2.45
C ARG A 67 -10.07 -22.87 -1.01
N ARG A 68 -11.32 -23.15 -0.65
CA ARG A 68 -11.73 -23.51 0.72
C ARG A 68 -10.60 -24.24 1.42
N THR A 69 -10.04 -23.65 2.48
CA THR A 69 -9.72 -24.31 3.75
C THR A 69 -9.45 -23.20 4.78
N THR A 70 -10.45 -22.97 5.63
CA THR A 70 -10.34 -22.52 7.04
C THR A 70 -9.19 -21.57 7.41
N SER A 71 -9.45 -20.27 7.32
CA SER A 71 -9.20 -19.34 8.43
C SER A 71 -9.96 -18.04 8.16
N GLN A 72 -10.85 -17.69 9.07
CA GLN A 72 -11.65 -16.48 9.01
C GLN A 72 -10.74 -15.26 9.13
N PHE A 73 -10.42 -14.62 8.02
CA PHE A 73 -10.06 -13.20 8.03
C PHE A 73 -11.02 -12.48 7.09
N ILE A 74 -12.17 -12.12 7.64
CA ILE A 74 -13.15 -11.28 6.96
C ILE A 74 -12.48 -9.92 6.79
N SER A 75 -12.15 -9.56 5.56
CA SER A 75 -11.73 -8.21 5.20
C SER A 75 -12.84 -7.24 5.63
N PRO A 76 -12.59 -6.30 6.57
CA PRO A 76 -13.61 -5.33 6.91
C PRO A 76 -13.81 -4.43 5.70
N ARG A 77 -15.02 -4.47 5.13
CA ARG A 77 -15.51 -3.41 4.24
C ARG A 77 -15.45 -2.11 5.03
N VAL A 78 -14.48 -1.26 4.72
CA VAL A 78 -14.47 0.12 5.20
C VAL A 78 -15.54 0.87 4.40
N THR A 79 -16.73 0.95 4.96
CA THR A 79 -17.75 1.92 4.52
C THR A 79 -17.35 3.27 5.11
N ILE A 80 -17.03 4.23 4.24
CA ILE A 80 -16.81 5.62 4.64
C ILE A 80 -18.20 6.23 4.89
N LEU A 81 -18.47 6.61 6.14
CA LEU A 81 -19.50 7.59 6.52
C LEU A 81 -18.86 8.97 6.59
#